data_AF-A0A1W9LWA3-F1
#
_entry.id   AF-A0A1W9LWA3-F1
#
_cell.length_a   1.000
_cell.length_b   1.000
_cell.length_c   1.000
_cell.angle_alpha   90.00
_cell.angle_beta   90.00
_cell.angle_gamma   90.00
#
_symmetry.space_group_name_H-M   'P 1'
#
loop_
_entity.id
_entity.type
_entity.pdbx_description
1 polymer ?
#
loop_
_entity_poly.entity_id
_entity_poly.type
_entity_poly.pdbx_seq_one_letter_code
_entity_poly.pdbx_strand_id
1 'polypeptide(L)'
;MRTVTITLVLCMLLLATGGCMASSGLLGIGGDSWQEEVLLHDGRKIVADRHVFRGGRHEIGQLPPYKEQSLTFTLPGTRQRVVWEDTFSKELGAANFLPMLLDVYDSAAYLVVKPMGCLSYNKWGRPNPPYVIFRYDGNAWQRILLEELPAEITAPNLILSAPDLAVSKAGTRIMTSEMIQKIISGYKQPEYKTILREPLEQSKLPCTEMIRVDNGWVGIEWFTSQPT
;
A
#
# COMPACT_ATOMS: atom_id res chain seq x y z
N MET A 1 -17.95 52.56 -56.21
CA MET A 1 -16.90 51.67 -55.67
C MET A 1 -17.19 51.45 -54.21
N ARG A 2 -17.58 50.22 -53.84
CA ARG A 2 -18.04 49.83 -52.50
C ARG A 2 -16.90 49.10 -51.79
N THR A 3 -16.52 49.58 -50.63
CA THR A 3 -15.65 48.87 -49.67
C THR A 3 -16.52 47.84 -48.93
N VAL A 4 -16.22 46.56 -49.12
CA VAL A 4 -16.82 45.45 -48.38
C VAL A 4 -15.78 44.95 -47.40
N THR A 5 -16.02 45.18 -46.12
CA THR A 5 -15.23 44.68 -45.00
C THR A 5 -15.58 43.20 -44.81
N ILE A 6 -14.61 42.30 -45.04
CA ILE A 6 -14.79 40.85 -44.84
C ILE A 6 -14.58 40.56 -43.36
N THR A 7 -15.68 40.19 -42.69
CA THR A 7 -15.70 39.70 -41.31
C THR A 7 -14.95 38.37 -41.23
N LEU A 8 -13.90 38.31 -40.40
CA LEU A 8 -13.16 37.10 -40.05
C LEU A 8 -14.11 36.14 -39.30
N VAL A 9 -14.55 35.07 -39.96
CA VAL A 9 -15.21 33.94 -39.29
C VAL A 9 -14.13 33.11 -38.62
N LEU A 10 -13.97 33.30 -37.31
CA LEU A 10 -13.11 32.51 -36.46
C LEU A 10 -13.68 31.08 -36.40
N CYS A 11 -13.04 30.17 -37.12
CA CYS A 11 -13.34 28.75 -37.14
C CYS A 11 -13.05 28.18 -35.74
N MET A 12 -14.11 28.03 -34.94
CA MET A 12 -14.07 27.41 -33.62
C MET A 12 -13.90 25.90 -33.81
N LEU A 13 -12.66 25.47 -34.09
CA LEU A 13 -12.30 24.06 -34.11
C LEU A 13 -12.21 23.53 -32.68
N LEU A 14 -13.05 22.54 -32.42
CA LEU A 14 -13.06 21.63 -31.29
C LEU A 14 -11.65 21.16 -30.91
N LEU A 15 -11.12 21.68 -29.80
CA LEU A 15 -10.08 21.02 -29.03
C LEU A 15 -10.72 20.50 -27.75
N ALA A 16 -11.52 19.43 -27.90
CA ALA A 16 -11.75 18.51 -26.80
C ALA A 16 -10.42 17.81 -26.54
N THR A 17 -9.59 18.40 -25.67
CA THR A 17 -8.44 17.73 -25.08
C THR A 17 -8.96 16.65 -24.14
N GLY A 18 -9.39 15.54 -24.73
CA GLY A 18 -9.47 14.27 -24.05
C GLY A 18 -8.10 13.99 -23.48
N GLY A 19 -7.97 14.11 -22.16
CA GLY A 19 -6.81 13.66 -21.44
C GLY A 19 -6.71 12.15 -21.60
N CYS A 20 -6.03 11.71 -22.65
CA CYS A 20 -5.35 10.43 -22.63
C CYS A 20 -4.28 10.54 -21.55
N MET A 21 -4.65 10.29 -20.29
CA MET A 21 -3.68 9.83 -19.31
C MET A 21 -3.27 8.43 -19.77
N ALA A 22 -2.31 8.42 -20.68
CA ALA A 22 -1.43 7.28 -20.81
C ALA A 22 -0.70 7.17 -19.48
N SER A 23 -1.25 6.40 -18.55
CA SER A 23 -0.49 5.81 -17.44
C SER A 23 0.43 4.73 -18.03
N SER A 24 1.29 5.14 -18.96
CA SER A 24 2.46 4.39 -19.34
C SER A 24 3.40 4.52 -18.17
N GLY A 25 3.71 3.40 -17.51
CA GLY A 25 4.68 3.35 -16.42
C GLY A 25 5.91 4.16 -16.76
N LEU A 26 6.12 5.27 -16.03
CA LEU A 26 7.26 6.15 -16.23
C LEU A 26 8.55 5.58 -15.63
N LEU A 27 8.62 4.25 -15.47
CA LEU A 27 9.80 3.43 -15.27
C LEU A 27 9.50 2.06 -15.89
N GLY A 28 10.05 1.78 -17.08
CA GLY A 28 9.99 0.47 -17.73
C GLY A 28 10.84 -0.56 -17.00
N ILE A 29 10.37 -1.02 -15.84
CA ILE A 29 10.99 -2.04 -15.01
C ILE A 29 9.85 -3.03 -14.70
N GLY A 30 10.09 -4.33 -14.89
CA GLY A 30 9.03 -5.35 -14.80
C GLY A 30 8.21 -5.32 -13.50
N GLY A 31 7.08 -6.01 -13.48
CA GLY A 31 6.17 -6.04 -12.33
C GLY A 31 4.71 -6.11 -12.76
N ASP A 32 3.82 -6.27 -11.79
CA ASP A 32 2.37 -6.25 -11.98
C ASP A 32 1.79 -4.92 -11.50
N SER A 33 0.90 -4.35 -12.32
CA SER A 33 0.15 -3.14 -11.99
C SER A 33 -1.35 -3.33 -12.18
N TRP A 34 -2.14 -2.74 -11.29
CA TRP A 34 -3.60 -2.72 -11.34
C TRP A 34 -4.15 -1.54 -10.53
N GLN A 35 -5.46 -1.36 -10.57
CA GLN A 35 -6.17 -0.35 -9.82
C GLN A 35 -7.02 -1.00 -8.73
N GLU A 36 -7.05 -0.38 -7.56
CA GLU A 36 -7.91 -0.76 -6.43
C GLU A 36 -8.87 0.40 -6.14
N GLU A 37 -10.18 0.15 -6.15
CA GLU A 37 -11.16 1.09 -5.62
C GLU A 37 -11.15 1.02 -4.09
N VAL A 38 -10.67 2.08 -3.47
CA VAL A 38 -10.53 2.20 -2.03
C VAL A 38 -11.78 2.88 -1.47
N LEU A 39 -12.56 2.13 -0.69
CA LEU A 39 -13.71 2.65 0.05
C LEU A 39 -13.22 3.34 1.33
N LEU A 40 -13.39 4.65 1.42
CA LEU A 40 -13.01 5.48 2.57
C LEU A 40 -14.02 5.35 3.72
N HIS A 41 -13.63 5.77 4.92
CA HIS A 41 -14.47 5.73 6.12
C HIS A 41 -15.83 6.46 5.96
N ASP A 42 -15.89 7.50 5.13
CA ASP A 42 -17.09 8.30 4.89
C ASP A 42 -17.97 7.79 3.74
N GLY A 43 -17.65 6.62 3.18
CA GLY A 43 -18.38 5.99 2.09
C GLY A 43 -18.02 6.48 0.69
N ARG A 44 -17.14 7.49 0.56
CA ARG A 44 -16.57 7.86 -0.74
C ARG A 44 -15.60 6.79 -1.23
N LYS A 45 -15.39 6.75 -2.54
CA LYS A 45 -14.39 5.87 -3.18
C LYS A 45 -13.32 6.71 -3.86
N ILE A 46 -12.08 6.25 -3.78
CA ILE A 46 -10.96 6.72 -4.61
C ILE A 46 -10.37 5.55 -5.39
N VAL A 47 -9.61 5.85 -6.43
CA VAL A 47 -8.84 4.84 -7.16
C VAL A 47 -7.37 4.98 -6.77
N ALA A 48 -6.77 3.87 -6.36
CA ALA A 48 -5.34 3.75 -6.13
C ALA A 48 -4.71 2.84 -7.18
N ASP A 49 -3.70 3.34 -7.90
CA ASP A 49 -2.83 2.51 -8.73
C ASP A 49 -1.85 1.78 -7.80
N ARG A 50 -1.84 0.45 -7.87
CA ARG A 50 -0.91 -0.41 -7.15
C ARG A 50 0.09 -1.02 -8.12
N HIS A 51 1.36 -1.01 -7.72
CA HIS A 51 2.43 -1.67 -8.45
C HIS A 51 3.20 -2.58 -7.50
N VAL A 52 3.52 -3.80 -7.97
CA VAL A 52 4.33 -4.77 -7.24
C VAL A 52 5.37 -5.36 -8.18
N PHE A 53 6.62 -5.34 -7.75
CA PHE A 53 7.72 -6.03 -8.43
C PHE A 53 8.28 -7.12 -7.51
N ARG A 54 8.21 -8.37 -7.97
CA ARG A 54 8.76 -9.53 -7.25
C ARG A 54 10.20 -9.81 -7.70
N GLY A 55 11.05 -10.19 -6.76
CA GLY A 55 12.42 -10.61 -7.07
C GLY A 55 13.22 -10.98 -5.83
N GLY A 56 14.28 -11.78 -6.01
CA GLY A 56 15.13 -12.25 -4.93
C GLY A 56 15.11 -13.76 -4.76
N ARG A 57 15.88 -14.25 -3.77
CA ARG A 57 15.97 -15.67 -3.45
C ARG A 57 14.64 -16.17 -2.88
N HIS A 58 14.20 -17.32 -3.35
CA HIS A 58 12.99 -18.00 -2.89
C HIS A 58 13.18 -19.51 -3.07
N GLU A 59 12.40 -20.30 -2.34
CA GLU A 59 12.38 -21.75 -2.48
C GLU A 59 11.66 -22.17 -3.77
N ILE A 60 12.03 -23.32 -4.31
CA ILE A 60 11.38 -23.89 -5.50
C ILE A 60 9.89 -24.10 -5.18
N GLY A 61 9.01 -23.56 -6.04
CA GLY A 61 7.55 -23.63 -5.87
C GLY A 61 6.95 -22.50 -5.04
N GLN A 62 7.77 -21.62 -4.45
CA GLN A 62 7.30 -20.38 -3.82
C GLN A 62 7.42 -19.21 -4.81
N LEU A 63 6.62 -18.16 -4.59
CA LEU A 63 6.83 -16.91 -5.32
C LEU A 63 8.04 -16.17 -4.76
N PRO A 64 8.79 -15.44 -5.61
CA PRO A 64 9.76 -14.49 -5.11
C PRO A 64 9.09 -13.45 -4.20
N PRO A 65 9.81 -12.95 -3.19
CA PRO A 65 9.29 -11.90 -2.31
C PRO A 65 9.06 -10.61 -3.11
N TYR A 66 8.31 -9.67 -2.54
CA TYR A 66 8.28 -8.32 -3.08
C TYR A 66 9.66 -7.70 -2.94
N LYS A 67 10.21 -7.28 -4.07
CA LYS A 67 11.44 -6.50 -4.11
C LYS A 67 11.10 -5.02 -3.90
N GLU A 68 10.06 -4.55 -4.58
CA GLU A 68 9.56 -3.18 -4.55
C GLU A 68 8.03 -3.17 -4.70
N GLN A 69 7.38 -2.16 -4.14
CA GLN A 69 5.95 -1.92 -4.34
C GLN A 69 5.62 -0.43 -4.14
N SER A 70 4.52 0.00 -4.74
CA SER A 70 4.01 1.35 -4.54
C SER A 70 2.49 1.43 -4.60
N LEU A 71 1.97 2.48 -3.98
CA LEU A 71 0.58 2.92 -4.05
C LEU A 71 0.55 4.37 -4.51
N THR A 72 -0.18 4.65 -5.57
CA THR A 72 -0.39 6.00 -6.09
C THR A 72 -1.87 6.33 -6.09
N PHE A 73 -2.24 7.53 -5.65
CA PHE A 73 -3.61 8.02 -5.74
C PHE A 73 -3.63 9.55 -5.83
N THR A 74 -4.80 10.12 -6.12
CA THR A 74 -5.01 11.57 -6.05
C THR A 74 -5.79 11.90 -4.79
N LEU A 75 -5.30 12.84 -3.98
CA LEU A 75 -5.94 13.24 -2.73
C LEU A 75 -7.31 13.92 -3.03
N PRO A 76 -8.43 13.44 -2.45
CA PRO A 76 -9.76 13.99 -2.68
C PRO A 76 -9.86 15.49 -2.45
N GLY A 77 -10.61 16.18 -3.32
CA GLY A 77 -10.76 17.64 -3.24
C GLY A 77 -9.56 18.43 -3.74
N THR A 78 -8.49 17.76 -4.19
CA THR A 78 -7.28 18.38 -4.72
C THR A 78 -6.88 17.76 -6.07
N ARG A 79 -5.80 18.25 -6.67
CA ARG A 79 -5.12 17.60 -7.81
C ARG A 79 -3.79 16.98 -7.40
N GLN A 80 -3.54 16.86 -6.10
CA GLN A 80 -2.27 16.38 -5.58
C GLN A 80 -2.17 14.87 -5.75
N ARG A 81 -1.21 14.43 -6.56
CA ARG A 81 -0.84 13.02 -6.71
C ARG A 81 0.08 12.64 -5.55
N VAL A 82 -0.33 11.64 -4.77
CA VAL A 82 0.42 11.09 -3.64
C VAL A 82 0.97 9.73 -4.05
N VAL A 83 2.23 9.48 -3.71
CA VAL A 83 2.91 8.20 -3.95
C VAL A 83 3.48 7.71 -2.63
N TRP A 84 3.14 6.48 -2.25
CA TRP A 84 3.83 5.74 -1.22
C TRP A 84 4.68 4.64 -1.88
N GLU A 85 5.92 4.50 -1.44
CA GLU A 85 6.87 3.53 -1.98
C GLU A 85 7.48 2.70 -0.84
N ASP A 86 7.64 1.40 -1.10
CA ASP A 86 8.40 0.49 -0.25
C ASP A 86 9.40 -0.26 -1.12
N THR A 87 10.66 0.13 -0.96
CA THR A 87 11.77 -0.28 -1.81
C THR A 87 12.61 -1.38 -1.14
N PHE A 88 13.48 -2.00 -1.94
CA PHE A 88 14.30 -3.12 -1.49
C PHE A 88 15.16 -2.77 -0.28
N SER A 89 14.97 -3.50 0.83
CA SER A 89 15.84 -3.44 1.98
C SER A 89 16.90 -4.54 1.89
N LYS A 90 18.17 -4.16 1.75
CA LYS A 90 19.31 -5.11 1.75
C LYS A 90 19.34 -5.99 3.00
N GLU A 91 18.97 -5.42 4.14
CA GLU A 91 18.89 -6.12 5.42
C GLU A 91 17.82 -7.21 5.47
N LEU A 92 16.68 -6.97 4.80
CA LEU A 92 15.56 -7.93 4.76
C LEU A 92 15.61 -8.84 3.52
N GLY A 93 16.34 -8.44 2.48
CA GLY A 93 16.33 -9.08 1.17
C GLY A 93 15.02 -8.91 0.40
N ALA A 94 14.18 -7.95 0.79
CA ALA A 94 12.84 -7.70 0.26
C ALA A 94 12.34 -6.29 0.62
N ALA A 95 11.18 -5.93 0.10
CA ALA A 95 10.35 -4.82 0.58
C ALA A 95 9.95 -5.06 2.06
N ASN A 96 9.51 -4.03 2.76
CA ASN A 96 9.30 -4.08 4.21
C ASN A 96 7.86 -4.43 4.57
N PHE A 97 6.87 -4.10 3.73
CA PHE A 97 5.50 -3.94 4.18
C PHE A 97 4.48 -4.64 3.31
N LEU A 98 3.25 -4.68 3.79
CA LEU A 98 2.07 -5.13 3.07
C LEU A 98 0.96 -4.12 3.36
N PRO A 99 0.59 -3.25 2.41
CA PRO A 99 -0.46 -2.26 2.64
C PRO A 99 -1.84 -2.91 2.71
N MET A 100 -2.62 -2.55 3.73
CA MET A 100 -3.94 -3.13 4.01
C MET A 100 -5.06 -2.11 4.13
N LEU A 101 -4.72 -0.85 4.39
CA LEU A 101 -5.70 0.23 4.51
C LEU A 101 -5.10 1.51 3.94
N LEU A 102 -5.87 2.21 3.11
CA LEU A 102 -5.65 3.60 2.72
C LEU A 102 -6.92 4.41 3.03
N ASP A 103 -6.81 5.53 3.71
CA ASP A 103 -7.93 6.44 3.96
C ASP A 103 -7.52 7.91 3.86
N VAL A 104 -8.48 8.80 3.84
CA VAL A 104 -8.29 10.25 3.84
C VAL A 104 -9.22 10.87 4.89
N TYR A 105 -8.63 11.49 5.90
CA TYR A 105 -9.34 12.17 6.98
C TYR A 105 -8.78 13.58 7.14
N ASP A 106 -9.66 14.59 7.17
CA ASP A 106 -9.31 16.01 7.28
C ASP A 106 -8.15 16.44 6.35
N SER A 107 -8.29 16.11 5.06
CA SER A 107 -7.30 16.38 3.99
C SER A 107 -5.93 15.72 4.15
N ALA A 108 -5.70 14.88 5.16
CA ALA A 108 -4.50 14.04 5.28
C ALA A 108 -4.80 12.61 4.82
N ALA A 109 -3.83 11.97 4.15
CA ALA A 109 -3.94 10.56 3.81
C ALA A 109 -3.28 9.69 4.89
N TYR A 110 -3.89 8.54 5.18
CA TYR A 110 -3.42 7.60 6.18
C TYR A 110 -3.24 6.24 5.52
N LEU A 111 -2.09 5.62 5.73
CA LEU A 111 -1.78 4.29 5.23
C LEU A 111 -1.42 3.38 6.41
N VAL A 112 -2.19 2.30 6.57
CA VAL A 112 -1.85 1.23 7.52
C VAL A 112 -1.23 0.09 6.74
N VAL A 113 -0.05 -0.32 7.18
CA VAL A 113 0.68 -1.44 6.59
C VAL A 113 1.05 -2.46 7.65
N LYS A 114 1.14 -3.72 7.24
CA LYS A 114 1.67 -4.80 8.07
C LYS A 114 3.15 -5.04 7.71
N PRO A 115 4.06 -5.23 8.69
CA PRO A 115 5.40 -5.74 8.40
C PRO A 115 5.37 -7.09 7.66
N MET A 116 6.13 -7.19 6.57
CA MET A 116 6.23 -8.38 5.74
C MET A 116 7.18 -9.40 6.37
N GLY A 117 6.61 -10.35 7.12
CA GLY A 117 7.35 -11.45 7.75
C GLY A 117 8.11 -11.04 9.01
N CYS A 118 8.77 -12.03 9.63
CA CYS A 118 9.40 -11.87 10.95
C CYS A 118 10.56 -10.88 10.96
N LEU A 119 11.35 -10.82 9.88
CA LEU A 119 12.49 -9.91 9.81
C LEU A 119 12.03 -8.44 9.77
N SER A 120 11.03 -8.13 8.94
CA SER A 120 10.45 -6.78 8.91
C SER A 120 9.79 -6.44 10.25
N TYR A 121 9.04 -7.39 10.83
CA TYR A 121 8.41 -7.18 12.13
C TYR A 121 9.42 -6.81 13.23
N ASN A 122 10.54 -7.53 13.31
CA ASN A 122 11.62 -7.20 14.25
C ASN A 122 12.30 -5.87 13.92
N LYS A 123 12.64 -5.61 12.65
CA LYS A 123 13.23 -4.34 12.20
C LYS A 123 12.41 -3.11 12.57
N TRP A 124 11.09 -3.21 12.45
CA TRP A 124 10.18 -2.07 12.67
C TRP A 124 9.70 -1.94 14.12
N GLY A 125 10.36 -2.61 15.06
CA GLY A 125 10.15 -2.44 16.50
C GLY A 125 9.00 -3.27 17.06
N ARG A 126 8.65 -4.39 16.40
CA ARG A 126 7.64 -5.36 16.86
C ARG A 126 6.33 -4.69 17.30
N PRO A 127 5.68 -3.87 16.43
CA PRO A 127 4.47 -3.14 16.82
C PRO A 127 3.37 -4.06 17.34
N ASN A 128 2.55 -3.56 18.28
CA ASN A 128 1.42 -4.30 18.82
C ASN A 128 0.20 -3.37 18.99
N PRO A 129 -0.89 -3.53 18.22
CA PRO A 129 -1.11 -4.50 17.13
C PRO A 129 -0.07 -4.43 16.00
N PRO A 130 0.07 -5.47 15.15
CA PRO A 130 1.21 -5.62 14.24
C PRO A 130 1.12 -4.74 12.98
N TYR A 131 0.96 -3.44 13.16
CA TYR A 131 0.88 -2.43 12.11
C TYR A 131 1.98 -1.37 12.22
N VAL A 132 2.34 -0.80 11.08
CA VAL A 132 3.04 0.49 11.00
C VAL A 132 2.12 1.45 10.27
N ILE A 133 1.98 2.67 10.79
CA ILE A 133 1.03 3.64 10.29
C ILE A 133 1.79 4.83 9.75
N PHE A 134 1.42 5.25 8.55
CA PHE A 134 1.95 6.43 7.91
C PHE A 134 0.85 7.46 7.70
N ARG A 135 1.18 8.73 7.93
CA ARG A 135 0.37 9.89 7.59
C ARG A 135 1.09 10.69 6.50
N TYR A 136 0.36 11.11 5.48
CA TYR A 136 0.82 12.08 4.51
C TYR A 136 0.26 13.46 4.88
N ASP A 137 1.15 14.40 5.17
CA ASP A 137 0.81 15.75 5.65
C ASP A 137 0.65 16.80 4.54
N GLY A 138 0.62 16.35 3.27
CA GLY A 138 0.64 17.24 2.11
C GLY A 138 2.04 17.47 1.53
N ASN A 139 3.09 17.02 2.22
CA ASN A 139 4.47 17.07 1.73
C ASN A 139 5.11 15.68 1.68
N ALA A 140 5.15 14.98 2.81
CA ALA A 140 5.84 13.70 2.94
C ALA A 140 5.06 12.68 3.77
N TRP A 141 5.37 11.40 3.57
CA TRP A 141 4.91 10.33 4.46
C TRP A 141 5.74 10.32 5.74
N GLN A 142 5.06 10.30 6.87
CA GLN A 142 5.66 10.23 8.20
C GLN A 142 5.05 9.07 8.97
N ARG A 143 5.88 8.30 9.68
CA ARG A 143 5.37 7.30 10.61
C ARG A 143 4.72 8.00 11.79
N ILE A 144 3.52 7.59 12.14
CA ILE A 144 2.77 8.07 13.31
C ILE A 144 2.48 6.92 14.28
N LEU A 145 2.08 7.26 15.50
CA LEU A 145 1.60 6.30 16.48
C LEU A 145 0.15 5.87 16.18
N LEU A 146 -0.29 4.76 16.80
CA LEU A 146 -1.64 4.21 16.59
C LEU A 146 -2.74 5.12 17.15
N GLU A 147 -2.42 5.83 18.22
CA GLU A 147 -3.29 6.79 18.90
C GLU A 147 -3.55 8.03 18.03
N GLU A 148 -2.66 8.31 17.06
CA GLU A 148 -2.78 9.43 16.12
C GLU A 148 -3.60 9.06 14.87
N LEU A 149 -3.92 7.78 14.64
CA LEU A 149 -4.78 7.36 13.54
C LEU A 149 -6.25 7.67 13.89
N PRO A 150 -6.99 8.46 13.06
CA PRO A 150 -8.38 8.81 13.31
C PRO A 150 -9.26 7.62 13.68
N ALA A 151 -10.17 7.80 14.64
CA ALA A 151 -11.00 6.72 15.19
C ALA A 151 -12.04 6.20 14.18
N GLU A 152 -12.40 7.03 13.21
CA GLU A 152 -13.30 6.73 12.09
C GLU A 152 -12.70 5.69 11.13
N ILE A 153 -11.36 5.60 11.09
CA ILE A 153 -10.64 4.63 10.26
C ILE A 153 -10.61 3.30 11.01
N THR A 154 -11.53 2.42 10.64
CA THR A 154 -11.84 1.20 11.43
C THR A 154 -11.63 -0.11 10.68
N ALA A 155 -11.56 -0.12 9.36
CA ALA A 155 -11.60 -1.35 8.58
C ALA A 155 -10.62 -1.34 7.40
N PRO A 156 -9.88 -2.45 7.17
CA PRO A 156 -9.03 -2.60 5.99
C PRO A 156 -9.83 -2.50 4.68
N ASN A 157 -9.21 -1.97 3.64
CA ASN A 157 -9.84 -1.73 2.34
C ASN A 157 -8.89 -1.99 1.15
N LEU A 158 -7.75 -2.66 1.39
CA LEU A 158 -6.81 -3.12 0.37
C LEU A 158 -6.54 -4.62 0.52
N ILE A 159 -6.16 -5.28 -0.56
CA ILE A 159 -5.78 -6.69 -0.53
C ILE A 159 -4.34 -6.79 0.02
N LEU A 160 -4.20 -7.39 1.20
CA LEU A 160 -2.93 -7.51 1.92
C LEU A 160 -2.04 -8.65 1.37
N SER A 161 -2.63 -9.83 1.19
CA SER A 161 -1.89 -11.08 0.98
C SER A 161 -1.88 -11.49 -0.50
N ALA A 162 -0.73 -11.31 -1.17
CA ALA A 162 -0.55 -11.63 -2.60
C ALA A 162 -1.60 -10.97 -3.52
N PRO A 163 -1.74 -9.64 -3.51
CA PRO A 163 -2.80 -8.97 -4.24
C PRO A 163 -2.64 -9.08 -5.77
N ASP A 164 -1.40 -9.19 -6.26
CA ASP A 164 -1.06 -9.51 -7.66
C ASP A 164 -1.67 -10.85 -8.12
N LEU A 165 -1.60 -11.88 -7.27
CA LEU A 165 -2.26 -13.16 -7.56
C LEU A 165 -3.78 -13.06 -7.50
N ALA A 166 -4.32 -12.29 -6.56
CA ALA A 166 -5.76 -12.08 -6.44
C ALA A 166 -6.32 -11.40 -7.70
N VAL A 167 -5.60 -10.41 -8.22
CA VAL A 167 -5.88 -9.70 -9.48
C VAL A 167 -5.78 -10.63 -10.68
N SER A 168 -4.69 -11.40 -10.77
CA SER A 168 -4.50 -12.41 -11.83
C SER A 168 -5.66 -13.41 -11.87
N LYS A 169 -6.06 -13.93 -10.70
CA LYS A 169 -7.19 -14.87 -10.56
C LYS A 169 -8.53 -14.23 -10.91
N ALA A 170 -8.72 -12.94 -10.60
CA ALA A 170 -9.94 -12.21 -10.92
C ALA A 170 -10.07 -11.89 -12.42
N GLY A 171 -8.96 -11.92 -13.17
CA GLY A 171 -8.96 -11.66 -14.61
C GLY A 171 -9.29 -10.21 -14.99
N THR A 172 -9.09 -9.27 -14.07
CA THR A 172 -9.35 -7.82 -14.26
C THR A 172 -8.14 -7.00 -13.82
N ARG A 173 -7.98 -5.79 -14.38
CA ARG A 173 -6.98 -4.80 -13.95
C ARG A 173 -7.55 -3.76 -12.99
N ILE A 174 -8.85 -3.82 -12.70
CA ILE A 174 -9.54 -2.94 -11.77
C ILE A 174 -10.26 -3.81 -10.74
N MET A 175 -9.85 -3.69 -9.48
CA MET A 175 -10.44 -4.37 -8.33
C MET A 175 -11.44 -3.41 -7.68
N THR A 176 -12.74 -3.67 -7.84
CA THR A 176 -13.76 -2.82 -7.20
C THR A 176 -13.74 -3.00 -5.69
N SER A 177 -14.27 -2.04 -4.96
CA SER A 177 -14.31 -2.12 -3.49
C SER A 177 -15.06 -3.36 -3.00
N GLU A 178 -16.10 -3.79 -3.72
CA GLU A 178 -16.89 -4.98 -3.41
C GLU A 178 -16.09 -6.28 -3.63
N MET A 179 -15.26 -6.32 -4.69
CA MET A 179 -14.35 -7.45 -4.93
C MET A 179 -13.30 -7.54 -3.83
N ILE A 180 -12.71 -6.40 -3.45
CA ILE A 180 -11.72 -6.32 -2.37
C ILE A 180 -12.35 -6.77 -1.06
N GLN A 181 -13.51 -6.23 -0.68
CA GLN A 181 -14.23 -6.61 0.54
C GLN A 181 -14.55 -8.10 0.56
N LYS A 182 -14.98 -8.68 -0.57
CA LYS A 182 -15.19 -10.13 -0.69
C LYS A 182 -13.91 -10.93 -0.44
N ILE A 183 -12.76 -10.49 -0.96
CA ILE A 183 -11.47 -11.17 -0.78
C ILE A 183 -11.02 -11.09 0.69
N ILE A 184 -11.00 -9.89 1.27
CA ILE A 184 -10.48 -9.68 2.63
C ILE A 184 -11.41 -10.22 3.71
N SER A 185 -12.71 -10.41 3.41
CA SER A 185 -13.65 -11.10 4.33
C SER A 185 -13.22 -12.52 4.70
N GLY A 186 -12.39 -13.16 3.85
CA GLY A 186 -11.82 -14.48 4.12
C GLY A 186 -10.66 -14.48 5.12
N TYR A 187 -10.15 -13.31 5.51
CA TYR A 187 -9.07 -13.20 6.49
C TYR A 187 -9.55 -13.56 7.88
N LYS A 188 -8.76 -14.36 8.61
CA LYS A 188 -9.19 -14.95 9.89
C LYS A 188 -8.77 -14.09 11.08
N GLN A 189 -7.60 -13.47 10.98
CA GLN A 189 -7.00 -12.70 12.05
C GLN A 189 -7.85 -11.46 12.37
N PRO A 190 -8.09 -11.16 13.67
CA PRO A 190 -8.92 -10.02 14.06
C PRO A 190 -8.34 -8.70 13.54
N GLU A 191 -7.01 -8.56 13.55
CA GLU A 191 -6.29 -7.40 13.03
C GLU A 191 -6.45 -7.19 11.51
N TYR A 192 -7.01 -8.15 10.77
CA TYR A 192 -7.32 -7.99 9.34
C TYR A 192 -8.80 -7.76 9.06
N LYS A 193 -9.65 -7.83 10.09
CA LYS A 193 -11.09 -7.56 9.98
C LYS A 193 -11.42 -6.13 10.41
N THR A 194 -10.69 -5.63 11.39
CA THR A 194 -10.82 -4.26 11.91
C THR A 194 -9.45 -3.77 12.39
N ILE A 195 -9.26 -2.45 12.42
CA ILE A 195 -8.10 -1.82 13.02
C ILE A 195 -8.22 -1.92 14.54
N LEU A 196 -7.45 -2.85 15.11
CA LEU A 196 -7.34 -2.99 16.55
C LEU A 196 -6.64 -1.76 17.13
N ARG A 197 -7.16 -1.28 18.26
CA ARG A 197 -6.57 -0.18 19.05
C ARG A 197 -5.91 -0.67 20.34
N GLU A 198 -6.33 -1.85 20.80
CA GLU A 198 -5.76 -2.51 21.96
C GLU A 198 -4.67 -3.50 21.54
N PRO A 199 -3.58 -3.64 22.33
CA PRO A 199 -2.56 -4.65 22.10
C PRO A 199 -3.12 -6.07 22.08
N LEU A 200 -2.59 -6.90 21.18
CA LEU A 200 -2.78 -8.34 21.19
C LEU A 200 -2.01 -8.98 22.36
N GLU A 201 -2.53 -10.11 22.85
CA GLU A 201 -1.79 -10.99 23.76
C GLU A 201 -0.46 -11.43 23.13
N GLN A 202 0.58 -11.57 23.96
CA GLN A 202 1.91 -11.97 23.50
C GLN A 202 1.92 -13.27 22.69
N SER A 203 1.07 -14.24 23.06
CA SER A 203 0.90 -15.52 22.37
C SER A 203 0.31 -15.40 20.96
N LYS A 204 -0.30 -14.25 20.65
CA LYS A 204 -0.90 -13.93 19.35
C LYS A 204 0.02 -13.07 18.48
N LEU A 205 1.15 -12.60 19.01
CA LEU A 205 2.09 -11.80 18.24
C LEU A 205 2.79 -12.62 17.16
N PRO A 206 3.05 -12.00 16.00
CA PRO A 206 3.79 -12.68 14.95
C PRO A 206 5.26 -12.80 15.36
N CYS A 207 5.80 -14.01 15.27
CA CYS A 207 7.24 -14.30 15.34
C CYS A 207 7.92 -14.09 16.70
N THR A 208 8.97 -14.89 16.93
CA THR A 208 9.87 -14.72 18.07
C THR A 208 10.72 -13.45 17.93
N GLU A 209 11.24 -12.98 19.05
CA GLU A 209 12.16 -11.85 19.09
C GLU A 209 13.50 -12.21 18.47
N MET A 210 14.00 -11.31 17.62
CA MET A 210 15.27 -11.46 16.94
C MET A 210 16.11 -10.19 17.10
N ILE A 211 17.41 -10.38 17.29
CA ILE A 211 18.40 -9.32 17.42
C ILE A 211 19.18 -9.22 16.10
N ARG A 212 19.38 -7.99 15.63
CA ARG A 212 20.21 -7.71 14.46
C ARG A 212 21.68 -7.89 14.83
N VAL A 213 22.40 -8.70 14.05
CA VAL A 213 23.86 -8.87 14.11
C VAL A 213 24.47 -8.56 12.75
N ASP A 214 25.80 -8.45 12.67
CA ASP A 214 26.51 -8.06 11.44
C ASP A 214 26.07 -8.87 10.21
N ASN A 215 25.92 -10.18 10.38
CA ASN A 215 25.62 -11.12 9.29
C ASN A 215 24.14 -11.54 9.18
N GLY A 216 23.22 -10.93 9.92
CA GLY A 216 21.83 -11.38 9.87
C GLY A 216 20.98 -11.04 11.08
N TRP A 217 19.95 -11.85 11.29
CA TRP A 217 19.05 -11.78 12.43
C TRP A 217 19.13 -13.10 13.19
N VAL A 218 19.30 -13.02 14.51
CA VAL A 218 19.43 -14.20 15.37
C VAL A 218 18.36 -14.13 16.45
N GLY A 219 17.70 -15.26 16.74
CA GLY A 219 16.70 -15.34 17.80
C GLY A 219 17.32 -15.03 19.17
N ILE A 220 16.54 -14.41 20.06
CA ILE A 220 17.04 -14.05 21.41
C ILE A 220 17.54 -15.27 22.21
N GLU A 221 16.99 -16.45 21.94
CA GLU A 221 17.37 -17.73 22.54
C GLU A 221 18.87 -18.06 22.37
N TRP A 222 19.49 -17.60 21.28
CA TRP A 222 20.93 -17.74 21.06
C TRP A 222 21.79 -17.07 22.14
N PHE A 223 21.29 -15.98 22.73
CA PHE A 223 22.01 -15.20 23.75
C PHE A 223 21.66 -15.64 25.18
N THR A 224 20.56 -16.34 25.36
CA THR A 224 20.07 -16.79 26.66
C THR A 224 20.29 -18.28 26.91
N SER A 225 20.57 -19.07 25.87
CA SER A 225 20.93 -20.48 26.01
C SER A 225 22.33 -20.59 26.61
N GLN A 226 22.41 -21.12 27.84
CA GLN A 226 23.68 -21.59 28.39
C GLN A 226 23.95 -23.01 27.91
N PRO A 227 25.20 -23.36 27.56
CA PRO A 227 25.56 -24.75 27.33
C PRO A 227 25.31 -25.56 28.61
N THR A 228 24.50 -26.61 28.49
CA THR A 228 24.32 -27.64 29.52
C THR A 228 25.55 -28.52 29.64
#